data_AF-A0A7V6ZV92-F1
#
_entry.id   AF-A0A7V6ZV92-F1
#
_cell.length_a   1.000
_cell.length_b   1.000
_cell.length_c   1.000
_cell.angle_alpha   90.00
_cell.angle_beta   90.00
_cell.angle_gamma   90.00
#
_symmetry.space_group_name_H-M   'P 1'
#
loop_
_entity.id
_entity.type
_entity.pdbx_description
1 polymer ?
#
loop_
_entity_poly.entity_id
_entity_poly.type
_entity_poly.pdbx_seq_one_letter_code
_entity_poly.pdbx_strand_id
1 'polypeptide(L)'
;MDELVALFGNILNQIFGLEGDIQSIINLVREVPNVAGTSDGTIYNYVLTVFNIILPIGYTLMCVFFMISFLNKTIMFELMHWENIVSMLIRLFLAKVVIVNSFALLELIATVVVGICDTLAPNSPDLQGFSRIANWNSMIDQILNEFRDIGLIAKIFYFIQYFVIWAVMLLIRIAVYFVVFGRLIELCVYTIMAPIPLSTMVSDEFNSIAFRFVQSYIAVCLQGVVIVVLCYVYLMIAARWINPGDGVAPIAGVIAYVLSSVALLFALLKSESWAKAIMGL
;
A
#
# COMPACT_ATOMS: atom_id res chain seq x y z
N MET A 1 -8.96 37.74 22.05
CA MET A 1 -9.79 37.28 20.91
C MET A 1 -8.91 36.74 19.79
N ASP A 2 -7.78 37.40 19.48
CA ASP A 2 -6.88 36.97 18.40
C ASP A 2 -6.23 35.59 18.61
N GLU A 3 -5.87 35.22 19.86
CA GLU A 3 -5.35 33.88 20.15
C GLU A 3 -6.35 32.75 19.88
N LEU A 4 -7.65 32.98 20.11
CA LEU A 4 -8.68 31.97 19.89
C LEU A 4 -8.95 31.78 18.38
N VAL A 5 -8.83 32.86 17.60
CA VAL A 5 -8.90 32.82 16.13
C VAL A 5 -7.66 32.13 15.54
N ALA A 6 -6.47 32.39 16.09
CA ALA A 6 -5.24 31.70 15.67
C ALA A 6 -5.29 30.20 15.98
N LEU A 7 -5.79 29.82 17.15
CA LEU A 7 -5.95 28.41 17.55
C LEU A 7 -6.99 27.71 16.67
N PHE A 8 -8.10 28.39 16.33
CA PHE A 8 -9.10 27.87 15.41
C PHE A 8 -8.55 27.72 13.98
N GLY A 9 -7.77 28.69 13.49
CA GLY A 9 -7.08 28.60 12.21
C GLY A 9 -6.09 27.43 12.14
N ASN A 10 -5.38 27.12 13.22
CA ASN A 10 -4.50 25.95 13.29
C ASN A 10 -5.27 24.63 13.25
N ILE A 11 -6.43 24.55 13.93
CA ILE A 11 -7.31 23.38 13.91
C ILE A 11 -7.87 23.15 12.50
N LEU A 12 -8.31 24.21 11.81
CA LEU A 12 -8.80 24.12 10.44
C LEU A 12 -7.72 23.66 9.47
N ASN A 13 -6.50 24.19 9.58
CA ASN A 13 -5.36 23.72 8.78
C ASN A 13 -5.04 22.24 9.03
N GLN A 14 -5.18 21.74 10.27
CA GLN A 14 -5.00 20.33 10.57
C GLN A 14 -6.16 19.44 10.09
N ILE A 15 -7.39 19.97 9.99
CA ILE A 15 -8.53 19.26 9.38
C ILE A 15 -8.29 19.04 7.89
N PHE A 16 -7.85 20.08 7.16
CA PHE A 16 -7.66 20.03 5.71
C PHE A 16 -6.25 19.57 5.28
N GLY A 17 -5.31 19.45 6.22
CA GLY A 17 -3.94 19.03 5.99
C GLY A 17 -3.74 17.53 5.66
N LEU A 18 -4.82 16.75 5.50
CA LEU A 18 -4.72 15.33 5.13
C LEU A 18 -4.08 15.13 3.75
N GLU A 19 -4.08 16.15 2.88
CA GLU A 19 -3.50 16.03 1.53
C GLU A 19 -1.96 15.96 1.54
N GLY A 20 -1.30 16.69 2.45
CA GLY A 20 0.15 16.56 2.66
C GLY A 20 0.52 15.19 3.21
N ASP A 21 -0.30 14.67 4.13
CA ASP A 21 -0.14 13.32 4.65
C ASP A 21 -0.39 12.27 3.56
N ILE A 22 -1.38 12.47 2.70
CA ILE A 22 -1.65 11.59 1.55
C ILE A 22 -0.48 11.59 0.57
N GLN A 23 0.22 12.71 0.35
CA GLN A 23 1.46 12.70 -0.44
C GLN A 23 2.55 11.87 0.23
N SER A 24 2.73 12.02 1.54
CA SER A 24 3.70 11.21 2.28
C SER A 24 3.32 9.72 2.23
N ILE A 25 2.02 9.40 2.28
CA ILE A 25 1.49 8.05 2.16
C ILE A 25 1.71 7.51 0.74
N ILE A 26 1.47 8.31 -0.30
CA ILE A 26 1.72 7.91 -1.69
C ILE A 26 3.21 7.65 -1.88
N ASN A 27 4.09 8.49 -1.34
CA ASN A 27 5.54 8.28 -1.42
C ASN A 27 5.97 7.02 -0.64
N LEU A 28 5.44 6.82 0.57
CA LEU A 28 5.67 5.59 1.34
C LEU A 28 5.18 4.36 0.57
N VAL A 29 3.99 4.39 -0.02
CA VAL A 29 3.43 3.27 -0.80
C VAL A 29 4.22 3.03 -2.10
N ARG A 30 4.87 4.06 -2.66
CA ARG A 30 5.79 3.89 -3.80
C ARG A 30 7.13 3.29 -3.39
N GLU A 31 7.61 3.60 -2.19
CA GLU A 31 8.83 3.01 -1.62
C GLU A 31 8.59 1.59 -1.10
N VAL A 32 7.36 1.23 -0.72
CA VAL A 32 7.00 -0.08 -0.14
C VAL A 32 7.44 -1.29 -0.99
N PRO A 33 7.21 -1.33 -2.32
CA PRO A 33 7.59 -2.50 -3.13
C PRO A 33 9.09 -2.51 -3.42
N ASN A 34 9.71 -1.34 -3.49
CA ASN A 34 11.13 -1.22 -3.71
C ASN A 34 11.85 -1.20 -2.35
N VAL A 35 12.04 -2.38 -1.75
CA VAL A 35 12.84 -2.50 -0.52
C VAL A 35 14.23 -1.86 -0.69
N ALA A 36 14.77 -1.80 -1.92
CA ALA A 36 16.03 -1.11 -2.26
C ALA A 36 15.91 0.42 -2.45
N GLY A 37 14.69 0.96 -2.56
CA GLY A 37 14.39 2.37 -2.79
C GLY A 37 14.19 3.20 -1.53
N THR A 38 14.08 2.58 -0.33
CA THR A 38 14.06 3.35 0.92
C THR A 38 15.36 4.13 1.07
N SER A 39 15.24 5.44 1.14
CA SER A 39 16.31 6.45 1.16
C SER A 39 17.36 6.31 2.26
N ASP A 40 17.21 5.34 3.18
CA ASP A 40 18.17 5.08 4.25
C ASP A 40 18.93 3.75 4.14
N GLY A 41 18.64 2.87 3.17
CA GLY A 41 19.35 1.59 2.94
C GLY A 41 19.38 0.61 4.12
N THR A 42 18.86 1.01 5.28
CA THR A 42 19.04 0.34 6.57
C THR A 42 18.05 -0.81 6.68
N ILE A 43 16.78 -0.58 6.35
CA ILE A 43 15.75 -1.62 6.28
C ILE A 43 16.09 -2.65 5.20
N TYR A 44 16.55 -2.19 4.03
CA TYR A 44 17.03 -3.05 2.96
C TYR A 44 18.14 -4.00 3.42
N ASN A 45 19.16 -3.46 4.08
CA ASN A 45 20.28 -4.25 4.58
C ASN A 45 19.86 -5.24 5.66
N TYR A 46 18.91 -4.89 6.53
CA TYR A 46 18.34 -5.81 7.51
C TYR A 46 17.55 -6.93 6.82
N VAL A 47 16.66 -6.60 5.88
CA VAL A 47 15.88 -7.58 5.11
C VAL A 47 16.80 -8.53 4.35
N LEU A 48 17.82 -8.01 3.66
CA LEU A 48 18.83 -8.82 2.96
C LEU A 48 19.61 -9.72 3.91
N THR A 49 20.00 -9.22 5.08
CA THR A 49 20.73 -10.01 6.07
C THR A 49 19.89 -11.19 6.55
N VAL A 50 18.62 -10.94 6.90
CA VAL A 50 17.70 -11.99 7.35
C VAL A 50 17.38 -12.97 6.21
N PHE A 51 17.17 -12.46 5.00
CA PHE A 51 16.97 -13.29 3.82
C PHE A 51 18.16 -14.22 3.56
N ASN A 52 19.39 -13.73 3.65
CA ASN A 52 20.61 -14.53 3.50
C ASN A 52 20.75 -15.61 4.58
N ILE A 53 20.18 -15.41 5.78
CA ILE A 53 20.13 -16.43 6.84
C ILE A 53 19.10 -17.53 6.50
N ILE A 54 18.00 -17.18 5.83
CA ILE A 54 16.91 -18.12 5.47
C ILE A 54 17.22 -18.87 4.18
N LEU A 55 18.02 -18.30 3.29
CA LEU A 55 18.37 -18.88 2.01
C LEU A 55 18.97 -20.31 2.12
N PRO A 56 19.90 -20.61 3.06
CA PRO A 56 20.34 -21.99 3.33
C PRO A 56 19.21 -22.95 3.72
N ILE A 57 18.20 -22.47 4.46
CA ILE A 57 17.01 -23.25 4.84
C ILE A 57 16.18 -23.57 3.58
N GLY A 58 16.08 -22.64 2.64
CA GLY A 58 15.48 -22.88 1.32
C GLY A 58 16.19 -24.01 0.56
N TYR A 59 17.52 -24.08 0.61
CA TYR A 59 18.28 -25.16 -0.03
C TYR A 59 18.07 -26.52 0.62
N THR A 60 17.96 -26.59 1.94
CA THR A 60 17.72 -27.87 2.63
C THR A 60 16.33 -28.40 2.31
N LEU A 61 15.30 -27.53 2.32
CA LEU A 61 13.94 -27.86 1.88
C LEU A 61 13.91 -28.30 0.42
N MET A 62 14.64 -27.61 -0.46
CA MET A 62 14.76 -27.96 -1.88
C MET A 62 15.28 -29.39 -2.06
N CYS A 63 16.31 -29.79 -1.32
CA CYS A 63 16.82 -31.16 -1.32
C CYS A 63 15.79 -32.19 -0.82
N VAL A 64 14.98 -31.83 0.19
CA VAL A 64 13.91 -32.70 0.69
C VAL A 64 12.81 -32.89 -0.36
N PHE A 65 12.34 -31.81 -1.00
CA PHE A 65 11.33 -31.90 -2.06
C PHE A 65 11.83 -32.69 -3.28
N PHE A 66 13.13 -32.55 -3.60
CA PHE A 66 13.78 -33.37 -4.62
C PHE A 66 13.75 -34.86 -4.24
N MET A 67 14.17 -35.20 -3.02
CA MET A 67 14.14 -36.58 -2.51
C MET A 67 12.72 -37.18 -2.59
N ILE A 68 11.70 -36.43 -2.18
CA ILE A 68 10.30 -36.88 -2.25
C ILE A 68 9.89 -37.16 -3.70
N SER A 69 10.18 -36.24 -4.63
CA SER A 69 9.84 -36.44 -6.04
C SER A 69 10.60 -37.60 -6.68
N PHE A 70 11.87 -37.79 -6.30
CA PHE A 70 12.68 -38.91 -6.73
C PHE A 70 12.09 -40.25 -6.25
N LEU A 71 11.67 -40.32 -4.98
CA LEU A 71 11.03 -41.50 -4.41
C LEU A 71 9.69 -41.81 -5.10
N ASN A 72 8.85 -40.80 -5.33
CA ASN A 72 7.55 -41.01 -5.99
C ASN A 72 7.71 -41.53 -7.43
N LYS A 73 8.65 -41.00 -8.22
CA LYS A 73 8.93 -41.56 -9.57
C LYS A 73 9.59 -42.93 -9.55
N THR A 74 10.36 -43.25 -8.51
CA THR A 74 10.91 -44.60 -8.31
C THR A 74 9.79 -45.61 -8.07
N ILE A 75 8.84 -45.27 -7.19
CA ILE A 75 7.70 -46.14 -6.83
C ILE A 75 6.77 -46.38 -8.03
N MET A 76 6.60 -45.39 -8.91
CA MET A 76 5.77 -45.52 -10.11
C MET A 76 6.46 -46.22 -11.31
N PHE A 77 7.67 -46.77 -11.16
CA PHE A 77 8.44 -47.42 -12.23
C PHE A 77 8.74 -46.54 -13.48
N GLU A 78 8.53 -45.22 -13.39
CA GLU A 78 8.82 -44.26 -14.47
C GLU A 78 10.33 -43.96 -14.62
N LEU A 79 11.19 -44.48 -13.74
CA LEU A 79 12.64 -44.34 -13.84
C LEU A 79 13.28 -45.17 -14.96
N MET A 80 12.54 -46.02 -15.67
CA MET A 80 13.11 -46.84 -16.74
C MET A 80 13.55 -46.05 -17.98
N HIS A 81 13.13 -44.79 -18.11
CA HIS A 81 13.58 -43.91 -19.20
C HIS A 81 14.58 -42.88 -18.67
N TRP A 82 15.79 -42.88 -19.25
CA TRP A 82 16.86 -41.91 -18.97
C TRP A 82 16.38 -40.44 -19.05
N GLU A 83 15.40 -40.17 -19.92
CA GLU A 83 14.78 -38.84 -20.11
C GLU A 83 14.14 -38.29 -18.83
N ASN A 84 13.52 -39.13 -18.00
CA ASN A 84 12.86 -38.69 -16.77
C ASN A 84 13.85 -38.25 -15.69
N ILE A 85 15.02 -38.90 -15.63
CA ILE A 85 16.11 -38.55 -14.72
C ILE A 85 16.73 -37.21 -15.14
N VAL A 86 16.97 -37.02 -16.44
CA VAL A 86 17.51 -35.77 -16.99
C VAL A 86 16.53 -34.61 -16.78
N SER A 87 15.24 -34.81 -17.00
CA SER A 87 14.20 -33.80 -16.77
C SER A 87 14.14 -33.34 -15.30
N MET A 88 14.30 -34.27 -14.35
CA MET A 88 14.38 -33.94 -12.92
C MET A 88 15.63 -33.13 -12.55
N LEU A 89 16.80 -33.48 -13.11
CA LEU A 89 18.04 -32.74 -12.91
C LEU A 89 17.97 -31.31 -13.47
N ILE A 90 17.36 -31.14 -14.63
CA ILE A 90 17.14 -29.82 -15.24
C ILE A 90 16.21 -28.98 -14.35
N ARG A 91 15.11 -29.55 -13.82
CA ARG A 91 14.22 -28.85 -12.89
C ARG A 91 14.92 -28.47 -11.59
N LEU A 92 15.77 -29.35 -11.05
CA LEU A 92 16.59 -29.05 -9.86
C LEU A 92 17.52 -27.85 -10.13
N PHE A 93 18.20 -27.83 -11.28
CA PHE A 93 19.08 -26.72 -11.63
C PHE A 93 18.29 -25.40 -11.78
N LEU A 94 17.14 -25.42 -12.48
CA LEU A 94 16.26 -24.26 -12.61
C LEU A 94 15.77 -23.75 -11.26
N ALA A 95 15.28 -24.64 -10.39
CA ALA A 95 14.82 -24.26 -9.05
C ALA A 95 15.96 -23.66 -8.21
N LYS A 96 17.19 -24.18 -8.32
CA LYS A 96 18.36 -23.60 -7.64
C LYS A 96 18.57 -22.15 -8.08
N VAL A 97 18.57 -21.91 -9.40
CA VAL A 97 18.76 -20.57 -9.97
C VAL A 97 17.66 -19.61 -9.50
N VAL A 98 16.41 -20.07 -9.44
CA VAL A 98 15.27 -19.27 -8.95
C VAL A 98 15.41 -18.94 -7.47
N ILE A 99 15.79 -19.89 -6.61
CA ILE A 99 15.95 -19.66 -5.17
C ILE A 99 17.10 -18.68 -4.91
N VAL A 100 18.25 -18.85 -5.58
CA VAL A 100 19.41 -17.94 -5.47
C VAL A 100 19.02 -16.51 -5.82
N ASN A 101 18.27 -16.34 -6.91
CA ASN A 101 17.88 -15.02 -7.41
C ASN A 101 16.48 -14.59 -6.93
N SER A 102 15.91 -15.26 -5.93
CA SER A 102 14.53 -15.01 -5.53
C SER A 102 14.32 -13.59 -5.01
N PHE A 103 15.30 -13.03 -4.32
CA PHE A 103 15.27 -11.62 -3.92
C PHE A 103 15.17 -10.67 -5.12
N ALA A 104 16.05 -10.82 -6.11
CA ALA A 104 16.08 -10.00 -7.31
C ALA A 104 14.81 -10.18 -8.18
N LEU A 105 14.25 -11.39 -8.23
CA LEU A 105 12.99 -11.65 -8.92
C LEU A 105 11.82 -10.91 -8.29
N LEU A 106 11.71 -10.94 -6.96
CA LEU A 106 10.65 -10.26 -6.22
C LEU A 106 10.80 -8.74 -6.29
N GLU A 107 12.03 -8.23 -6.28
CA GLU A 107 12.32 -6.80 -6.48
C GLU A 107 11.96 -6.34 -7.89
N LEU A 108 12.27 -7.14 -8.91
CA LEU A 108 11.89 -6.83 -10.30
C LEU A 108 10.37 -6.78 -10.45
N ILE A 109 9.66 -7.77 -9.90
CA ILE A 109 8.19 -7.80 -9.90
C ILE A 109 7.64 -6.54 -9.23
N ALA A 110 8.16 -6.20 -8.06
CA ALA A 110 7.75 -5.02 -7.32
C ALA A 110 8.01 -3.71 -8.11
N THR A 111 9.17 -3.61 -8.76
CA THR A 111 9.52 -2.44 -9.60
C THR A 111 8.59 -2.29 -10.79
N VAL A 112 8.22 -3.39 -11.46
CA VAL A 112 7.25 -3.35 -12.57
C VAL A 112 5.89 -2.85 -12.08
N VAL A 113 5.45 -3.29 -10.90
CA VAL A 113 4.18 -2.85 -10.31
C VAL A 113 4.23 -1.37 -9.90
N VAL A 114 5.36 -0.88 -9.37
CA VAL A 114 5.57 0.55 -9.06
C VAL A 114 5.63 1.39 -10.33
N GLY A 115 6.24 0.88 -11.41
CA GLY A 115 6.27 1.56 -12.70
C GLY A 115 4.86 1.87 -13.23
N ILE A 116 3.88 1.01 -12.94
CA ILE A 116 2.46 1.29 -13.23
C ILE A 116 1.97 2.50 -12.41
N CYS A 117 2.28 2.56 -11.10
CA CYS A 117 1.96 3.73 -10.27
C CYS A 117 2.61 5.02 -10.79
N ASP A 118 3.83 4.96 -11.30
CA ASP A 118 4.54 6.14 -11.81
C ASP A 118 3.94 6.63 -13.12
N THR A 119 3.44 5.74 -13.99
CA THR A 119 2.66 6.17 -15.17
C THR A 119 1.32 6.80 -14.82
N LEU A 120 0.78 6.49 -13.64
CA LEU A 120 -0.44 7.10 -13.09
C LEU A 120 -0.13 8.44 -12.39
N ALA A 121 1.15 8.79 -12.20
CA ALA A 121 1.63 10.01 -11.59
C ALA A 121 2.36 10.92 -12.59
N PRO A 122 2.54 12.19 -12.26
CA PRO A 122 1.93 13.36 -12.89
C PRO A 122 2.53 13.73 -14.27
N ASN A 123 1.94 13.27 -15.38
CA ASN A 123 2.11 13.92 -16.69
C ASN A 123 0.79 14.30 -17.37
N SER A 124 -0.35 13.96 -16.75
CA SER A 124 -1.65 14.38 -17.25
C SER A 124 -2.09 15.69 -16.58
N PRO A 125 -2.23 16.80 -17.33
CA PRO A 125 -2.67 18.10 -16.81
C PRO A 125 -4.08 18.11 -16.18
N ASP A 126 -4.84 17.01 -16.25
CA ASP A 126 -6.18 16.88 -15.66
C ASP A 126 -6.22 16.26 -14.26
N LEU A 127 -5.11 15.72 -13.73
CA LEU A 127 -5.02 15.18 -12.36
C LEU A 127 -4.60 16.26 -11.33
N GLN A 128 -4.98 17.52 -11.59
CA GLN A 128 -4.78 18.70 -10.74
C GLN A 128 -5.64 18.70 -9.46
N GLY A 129 -5.92 17.54 -8.85
CA GLY A 129 -6.40 17.49 -7.47
C GLY A 129 -5.47 18.27 -6.53
N PHE A 130 -4.16 18.24 -6.83
CA PHE A 130 -3.13 18.95 -6.08
C PHE A 130 -3.07 20.47 -6.30
N SER A 131 -3.49 21.02 -7.45
CA SER A 131 -3.50 22.50 -7.62
C SER A 131 -4.71 23.15 -6.95
N ARG A 132 -5.72 22.35 -6.58
CA ARG A 132 -6.89 22.80 -5.81
C ARG A 132 -6.61 23.04 -4.33
N ILE A 133 -5.39 22.81 -3.87
CA ILE A 133 -4.90 23.31 -2.57
C ILE A 133 -5.10 24.84 -2.46
N ALA A 134 -5.08 25.55 -3.60
CA ALA A 134 -5.39 26.98 -3.66
C ALA A 134 -6.82 27.35 -3.19
N ASN A 135 -7.78 26.41 -3.24
CA ASN A 135 -9.17 26.63 -2.82
C ASN A 135 -9.43 26.26 -1.34
N TRP A 136 -8.49 25.61 -0.66
CA TRP A 136 -8.62 25.34 0.77
C TRP A 136 -8.44 26.60 1.61
N ASN A 137 -7.45 27.41 1.25
CA ASN A 137 -7.20 28.68 1.93
C ASN A 137 -8.43 29.60 1.84
N SER A 138 -9.12 29.62 0.69
CA SER A 138 -10.33 30.43 0.53
C SER A 138 -11.53 29.91 1.34
N MET A 139 -11.69 28.60 1.52
CA MET A 139 -12.69 28.05 2.46
C MET A 139 -12.34 28.31 3.92
N ILE A 140 -11.07 28.15 4.30
CA ILE A 140 -10.59 28.44 5.65
C ILE A 140 -10.83 29.92 5.97
N ASP A 141 -10.52 30.81 5.03
CA ASP A 141 -10.77 32.25 5.16
C ASP A 141 -12.27 32.58 5.27
N GLN A 142 -13.14 31.89 4.52
CA GLN A 142 -14.60 32.05 4.67
C GLN A 142 -15.08 31.63 6.06
N ILE A 143 -14.66 30.46 6.55
CA ILE A 143 -15.02 29.95 7.89
C ILE A 143 -14.47 30.87 8.99
N LEU A 144 -13.25 31.40 8.82
CA LEU A 144 -12.63 32.35 9.76
C LEU A 144 -13.35 33.70 9.77
N ASN A 145 -13.79 34.19 8.60
CA ASN A 145 -14.54 35.43 8.51
C ASN A 145 -15.94 35.29 9.15
N GLU A 146 -16.66 34.19 8.91
CA GLU A 146 -17.92 33.88 9.61
C GLU A 146 -17.69 33.80 11.12
N PHE A 147 -16.62 33.14 11.57
CA PHE A 147 -16.27 33.03 12.99
C PHE A 147 -15.96 34.39 13.64
N ARG A 148 -15.42 35.36 12.88
CA ARG A 148 -15.08 36.68 13.40
C ARG A 148 -16.33 37.53 13.67
N ASP A 149 -17.35 37.40 12.82
CA ASP A 149 -18.54 38.27 12.84
C ASP A 149 -19.67 37.78 13.76
N ILE A 150 -19.56 36.58 14.33
CA ILE A 150 -20.53 35.97 15.24
C ILE A 150 -20.37 36.49 16.69
N GLY A 151 -21.43 36.50 17.51
CA GLY A 151 -21.35 36.87 18.94
C GLY A 151 -20.55 35.86 19.79
N LEU A 152 -19.93 36.29 20.90
CA LEU A 152 -19.03 35.47 21.74
C LEU A 152 -19.60 34.10 22.17
N ILE A 153 -20.90 34.04 22.55
CA ILE A 153 -21.56 32.78 22.92
C ILE A 153 -21.68 31.84 21.72
N ALA A 154 -21.97 32.35 20.53
CA ALA A 154 -22.09 31.51 19.34
C ALA A 154 -20.70 31.09 18.82
N LYS A 155 -19.65 31.91 19.02
CA LYS A 155 -18.25 31.49 18.75
C LYS A 155 -17.84 30.26 19.54
N ILE A 156 -18.22 30.15 20.82
CA ILE A 156 -17.87 28.97 21.63
C ILE A 156 -18.53 27.69 21.10
N PHE A 157 -19.78 27.79 20.61
CA PHE A 157 -20.52 26.67 20.06
C PHE A 157 -20.00 26.26 18.68
N TYR A 158 -19.61 27.21 17.84
CA TYR A 158 -18.92 26.92 16.59
C TYR A 158 -17.56 26.25 16.86
N PHE A 159 -16.79 26.74 17.84
CA PHE A 159 -15.50 26.15 18.19
C PHE A 159 -15.62 24.67 18.61
N ILE A 160 -16.57 24.33 19.49
CA ILE A 160 -16.74 22.95 19.96
C ILE A 160 -17.14 22.00 18.81
N GLN A 161 -17.96 22.44 17.87
CA GLN A 161 -18.39 21.64 16.72
C GLN A 161 -17.22 21.26 15.80
N TYR A 162 -16.38 22.24 15.44
CA TYR A 162 -15.21 21.99 14.59
C TYR A 162 -14.09 21.24 15.35
N PHE A 163 -14.01 21.37 16.68
CA PHE A 163 -13.10 20.57 17.50
C PHE A 163 -13.42 19.06 17.43
N VAL A 164 -14.71 18.68 17.46
CA VAL A 164 -15.13 17.29 17.30
C VAL A 164 -14.76 16.76 15.91
N ILE A 165 -14.96 17.57 14.86
CA ILE A 165 -14.59 17.24 13.48
C ILE A 165 -13.08 17.02 13.36
N TRP A 166 -12.26 17.88 13.96
CA TRP A 166 -10.81 17.73 14.02
C TRP A 166 -10.39 16.42 14.70
N ALA A 167 -11.00 16.07 15.83
CA ALA A 167 -10.69 14.84 16.54
C ALA A 167 -10.97 13.58 15.69
N VAL A 168 -12.10 13.56 14.96
CA VAL A 168 -12.43 12.45 14.05
C VAL A 168 -11.44 12.37 12.89
N MET A 169 -11.07 13.50 12.28
CA MET A 169 -10.10 13.53 11.18
C MET A 169 -8.70 13.06 11.62
N LEU A 170 -8.30 13.38 12.86
CA LEU A 170 -7.05 12.89 13.44
C LEU A 170 -7.05 11.37 13.58
N LEU A 171 -8.16 10.78 14.03
CA LEU A 171 -8.29 9.32 14.11
C LEU A 171 -8.21 8.64 12.74
N ILE A 172 -8.87 9.21 11.73
CA ILE A 172 -8.83 8.69 10.35
C ILE A 172 -7.39 8.74 9.82
N ARG A 173 -6.69 9.86 10.02
CA ARG A 173 -5.29 10.04 9.63
C ARG A 173 -4.40 8.94 10.19
N ILE A 174 -4.46 8.71 11.51
CA ILE A 174 -3.69 7.65 12.18
C ILE A 174 -4.03 6.27 11.61
N ALA A 175 -5.32 6.00 11.38
CA ALA A 175 -5.76 4.71 10.86
C ALA A 175 -5.25 4.45 9.42
N VAL A 176 -5.22 5.47 8.56
CA VAL A 176 -4.66 5.36 7.20
C VAL A 176 -3.16 5.04 7.26
N TYR A 177 -2.39 5.75 8.08
CA TYR A 177 -0.96 5.44 8.26
C TYR A 177 -0.74 4.01 8.78
N PHE A 178 -1.56 3.57 9.74
CA PHE A 178 -1.45 2.21 10.28
C PHE A 178 -1.71 1.14 9.21
N VAL A 179 -2.74 1.32 8.36
CA VAL A 179 -3.04 0.39 7.27
C VAL A 179 -1.89 0.32 6.27
N VAL A 180 -1.34 1.47 5.87
CA VAL A 180 -0.22 1.55 4.91
C VAL A 180 1.04 0.90 5.49
N PHE A 181 1.36 1.17 6.76
CA PHE A 181 2.50 0.57 7.43
C PHE A 181 2.36 -0.95 7.61
N GLY A 182 1.14 -1.43 7.89
CA GLY A 182 0.84 -2.85 7.92
C GLY A 182 1.20 -3.57 6.61
N ARG A 183 1.00 -2.90 5.46
CA ARG A 183 1.37 -3.47 4.14
C ARG A 183 2.85 -3.49 3.87
N LEU A 184 3.58 -2.49 4.36
CA LEU A 184 5.05 -2.51 4.31
C LEU A 184 5.57 -3.75 5.04
N ILE A 185 5.08 -3.99 6.27
CA ILE A 185 5.47 -5.16 7.07
C ILE A 185 5.09 -6.46 6.35
N GLU A 186 3.88 -6.55 5.82
CA GLU A 186 3.42 -7.73 5.06
C GLU A 186 4.38 -8.03 3.90
N LEU A 187 4.68 -7.05 3.05
CA LEU A 187 5.60 -7.22 1.92
C LEU A 187 7.00 -7.65 2.38
N CYS A 188 7.55 -7.03 3.44
CA CYS A 188 8.83 -7.44 4.01
C CYS A 188 8.82 -8.91 4.46
N VAL A 189 7.77 -9.35 5.14
CA VAL A 189 7.64 -10.75 5.61
C VAL A 189 7.57 -11.71 4.42
N TYR A 190 6.78 -11.38 3.39
CA TYR A 190 6.73 -12.21 2.17
C TYR A 190 8.10 -12.31 1.49
N THR A 191 8.83 -11.19 1.34
CA THR A 191 10.16 -11.19 0.71
C THR A 191 11.17 -12.02 1.51
N ILE A 192 11.18 -11.89 2.84
CA ILE A 192 12.07 -12.64 3.72
C ILE A 192 11.79 -14.14 3.65
N MET A 193 10.51 -14.54 3.63
CA MET A 193 10.09 -15.94 3.65
C MET A 193 10.14 -16.62 2.28
N ALA A 194 10.36 -15.88 1.19
CA ALA A 194 10.31 -16.38 -0.18
C ALA A 194 11.13 -17.64 -0.51
N PRO A 195 12.34 -17.86 0.05
CA PRO A 195 13.13 -19.05 -0.26
C PRO A 195 12.42 -20.37 0.12
N ILE A 196 11.54 -20.33 1.12
CA ILE A 196 10.80 -21.50 1.64
C ILE A 196 9.77 -22.00 0.61
N PRO A 197 8.75 -21.24 0.20
CA PRO A 197 7.77 -21.70 -0.78
C PRO A 197 8.40 -21.92 -2.16
N LEU A 198 9.42 -21.16 -2.56
CA LEU A 198 10.10 -21.39 -3.84
C LEU A 198 10.86 -22.72 -3.91
N SER A 199 11.25 -23.29 -2.77
CA SER A 199 11.86 -24.63 -2.73
C SER A 199 10.92 -25.74 -3.22
N THR A 200 9.59 -25.53 -3.18
CA THR A 200 8.58 -26.48 -3.65
C THR A 200 8.53 -26.62 -5.18
N MET A 201 9.15 -25.70 -5.94
CA MET A 201 9.22 -25.74 -7.41
C MET A 201 9.92 -26.98 -7.95
N VAL A 202 10.78 -27.61 -7.14
CA VAL A 202 11.52 -28.81 -7.54
C VAL A 202 10.59 -30.01 -7.73
N SER A 203 9.51 -30.07 -6.96
CA SER A 203 8.62 -31.22 -6.95
C SER A 203 7.42 -31.03 -7.86
N ASP A 204 7.15 -32.02 -8.70
CA ASP A 204 6.04 -31.98 -9.67
C ASP A 204 4.67 -31.86 -8.99
N GLU A 205 4.53 -32.43 -7.79
CA GLU A 205 3.31 -32.43 -7.00
C GLU A 205 3.07 -31.09 -6.27
N PHE A 206 4.13 -30.44 -5.78
CA PHE A 206 4.03 -29.22 -4.98
C PHE A 206 4.38 -27.93 -5.73
N ASN A 207 4.70 -28.00 -7.03
CA ASN A 207 5.05 -26.83 -7.84
C ASN A 207 3.97 -25.74 -7.82
N SER A 208 2.70 -26.14 -7.70
CA SER A 208 1.57 -25.19 -7.58
C SER A 208 1.68 -24.25 -6.38
N ILE A 209 2.37 -24.64 -5.30
CA ILE A 209 2.56 -23.83 -4.08
C ILE A 209 3.48 -22.64 -4.37
N ALA A 210 4.58 -22.86 -5.08
CA ALA A 210 5.50 -21.79 -5.46
C ALA A 210 4.84 -20.76 -6.38
N PHE A 211 4.08 -21.21 -7.38
CA PHE A 211 3.35 -20.31 -8.26
C PHE A 211 2.28 -19.50 -7.51
N ARG A 212 1.55 -20.14 -6.58
CA ARG A 212 0.58 -19.44 -5.71
C ARG A 212 1.24 -18.42 -4.79
N PHE A 213 2.44 -18.71 -4.30
CA PHE A 213 3.21 -17.75 -3.51
C PHE A 213 3.58 -16.51 -4.33
N VAL A 214 4.10 -16.69 -5.55
CA VAL A 214 4.41 -15.57 -6.45
C VAL A 214 3.15 -14.77 -6.79
N GLN A 215 2.03 -15.43 -7.06
CA GLN A 215 0.74 -14.77 -7.26
C GLN A 215 0.30 -13.96 -6.04
N SER A 216 0.49 -14.51 -4.83
CA SER A 216 0.16 -13.82 -3.58
C SER A 216 1.06 -12.60 -3.35
N TYR A 217 2.35 -12.71 -3.67
CA TYR A 217 3.27 -11.59 -3.60
C TYR A 217 2.88 -10.47 -4.57
N ILE A 218 2.58 -10.81 -5.83
CA ILE A 218 2.10 -9.84 -6.82
C ILE A 218 0.78 -9.20 -6.35
N ALA A 219 -0.13 -9.96 -5.71
CA ALA A 219 -1.35 -9.40 -5.14
C ALA A 219 -1.07 -8.33 -4.08
N VAL A 220 -0.11 -8.57 -3.17
CA VAL A 220 0.31 -7.59 -2.16
C VAL A 220 0.95 -6.36 -2.80
N CYS A 221 1.79 -6.53 -3.84
CA CYS A 221 2.33 -5.39 -4.59
C CYS A 221 1.21 -4.58 -5.29
N LEU A 222 0.26 -5.26 -5.93
CA LEU A 222 -0.87 -4.63 -6.62
C LEU A 222 -1.80 -3.91 -5.65
N GLN A 223 -1.92 -4.40 -4.42
CA GLN A 223 -2.64 -3.70 -3.36
C GLN A 223 -2.08 -2.29 -3.11
N GLY A 224 -0.77 -2.12 -3.12
CA GLY A 224 -0.13 -0.79 -3.02
C GLY A 224 -0.61 0.15 -4.14
N VAL A 225 -0.72 -0.35 -5.37
CA VAL A 225 -1.25 0.41 -6.51
C VAL A 225 -2.71 0.82 -6.28
N VAL A 226 -3.54 -0.12 -5.81
CA VAL A 226 -4.95 0.16 -5.51
C VAL A 226 -5.09 1.25 -4.45
N ILE A 227 -4.24 1.26 -3.42
CA ILE A 227 -4.21 2.32 -2.41
C ILE A 227 -3.91 3.69 -3.04
N VAL A 228 -2.90 3.78 -3.90
CA VAL A 228 -2.55 5.03 -4.60
C VAL A 228 -3.72 5.53 -5.46
N VAL A 229 -4.36 4.63 -6.22
CA VAL A 229 -5.55 4.97 -7.03
C VAL A 229 -6.70 5.46 -6.15
N LEU A 230 -6.97 4.80 -5.02
CA LEU A 230 -8.00 5.23 -4.07
C LEU A 230 -7.72 6.61 -3.47
N CYS A 231 -6.46 6.90 -3.14
CA CYS A 231 -6.04 8.22 -2.69
C CYS A 231 -6.31 9.29 -3.77
N TYR A 232 -5.99 9.02 -5.04
CA TYR A 232 -6.30 9.95 -6.13
C TYR A 232 -7.80 10.20 -6.32
N VAL A 233 -8.61 9.14 -6.31
CA VAL A 233 -10.07 9.26 -6.41
C VAL A 233 -10.63 10.05 -5.23
N TYR A 234 -10.12 9.83 -4.02
CA TYR A 234 -10.49 10.62 -2.85
C TYR A 234 -10.14 12.09 -3.02
N LEU A 235 -8.92 12.44 -3.48
CA LEU A 235 -8.54 13.83 -3.70
C LEU A 235 -9.50 14.53 -4.67
N MET A 236 -9.96 13.85 -5.73
CA MET A 236 -10.96 14.41 -6.64
C MET A 236 -12.33 14.59 -5.98
N ILE A 237 -12.81 13.61 -5.20
CA ILE A 237 -14.10 13.68 -4.52
C ILE A 237 -14.07 14.77 -3.45
N ALA A 238 -13.04 14.75 -2.60
CA ALA A 238 -12.76 15.77 -1.60
C ALA A 238 -12.78 17.15 -2.24
N ALA A 239 -12.06 17.32 -3.35
CA ALA A 239 -12.00 18.58 -4.10
C ALA A 239 -13.36 19.10 -4.58
N ARG A 240 -14.34 18.24 -4.85
CA ARG A 240 -15.69 18.67 -5.25
C ARG A 240 -16.46 19.30 -4.09
N TRP A 241 -16.27 18.80 -2.87
CA TRP A 241 -16.96 19.31 -1.67
C TRP A 241 -16.45 20.68 -1.20
N ILE A 242 -15.30 21.14 -1.72
CA ILE A 242 -14.64 22.40 -1.34
C ILE A 242 -15.09 23.57 -2.19
N ASN A 243 -15.46 23.32 -3.45
CA ASN A 243 -15.65 24.41 -4.39
C ASN A 243 -16.98 25.12 -4.07
N PRO A 244 -16.95 26.41 -3.66
CA PRO A 244 -18.14 27.12 -3.20
C PRO A 244 -19.12 27.53 -4.32
N GLY A 245 -19.01 26.93 -5.51
CA GLY A 245 -19.84 27.26 -6.67
C GLY A 245 -21.33 26.90 -6.52
N ASP A 246 -21.67 26.01 -5.57
CA ASP A 246 -23.02 25.42 -5.48
C ASP A 246 -23.89 25.94 -4.32
N GLY A 247 -23.51 27.02 -3.63
CA GLY A 247 -24.35 27.58 -2.55
C GLY A 247 -24.55 26.63 -1.35
N VAL A 248 -23.64 25.67 -1.18
CA VAL A 248 -23.65 24.72 -0.06
C VAL A 248 -23.11 25.40 1.18
N ALA A 249 -23.83 25.31 2.29
CA ALA A 249 -23.39 25.87 3.58
C ALA A 249 -22.00 25.33 3.96
N PRO A 250 -21.07 26.16 4.47
CA PRO A 250 -19.71 25.75 4.80
C PRO A 250 -19.64 24.50 5.69
N ILE A 251 -20.58 24.35 6.62
CA ILE A 251 -20.70 23.16 7.50
C ILE A 251 -21.07 21.89 6.72
N ALA A 252 -21.96 21.98 5.73
CA ALA A 252 -22.37 20.83 4.94
C ALA A 252 -21.22 20.32 4.04
N GLY A 253 -20.40 21.23 3.51
CA GLY A 253 -19.18 20.88 2.78
C GLY A 253 -18.15 20.15 3.66
N VAL A 254 -17.97 20.61 4.90
CA VAL A 254 -17.07 19.98 5.88
C VAL A 254 -17.56 18.59 6.29
N ILE A 255 -18.86 18.39 6.50
CA ILE A 255 -19.42 17.08 6.83
C ILE A 255 -19.28 16.10 5.65
N ALA A 256 -19.54 16.56 4.42
CA ALA A 256 -19.34 15.75 3.22
C ALA A 256 -17.86 15.37 3.01
N TYR A 257 -16.94 16.28 3.34
CA TYR A 257 -15.51 16.00 3.38
C TYR A 257 -15.17 14.88 4.37
N VAL A 258 -15.60 14.98 5.63
CA VAL A 258 -15.37 13.92 6.64
C VAL A 258 -15.97 12.58 6.19
N LEU A 259 -17.17 12.58 5.61
CA LEU A 259 -17.79 11.36 5.09
C LEU A 259 -16.96 10.73 3.98
N SER A 260 -16.39 11.54 3.09
CA SER A 260 -15.50 11.06 2.03
C SER A 260 -14.19 10.47 2.58
N SER A 261 -13.65 11.02 3.68
CA SER A 261 -12.45 10.48 4.34
C SER A 261 -12.73 9.15 5.04
N VAL A 262 -13.91 9.00 5.66
CA VAL A 262 -14.35 7.72 6.22
C VAL A 262 -14.55 6.67 5.11
N ALA A 263 -15.13 7.07 3.98
CA ALA A 263 -15.29 6.17 2.83
C ALA A 263 -13.94 5.71 2.27
N LEU A 264 -12.93 6.60 2.22
CA LEU A 264 -11.56 6.21 1.88
C LEU A 264 -11.00 5.18 2.87
N LEU A 265 -11.18 5.36 4.18
CA LEU A 265 -10.73 4.38 5.16
C LEU A 265 -11.35 2.99 4.92
N PHE A 266 -12.66 2.92 4.69
CA PHE A 266 -13.33 1.65 4.36
C PHE A 266 -12.82 1.04 3.06
N ALA A 267 -12.58 1.87 2.03
CA ALA A 267 -12.03 1.40 0.76
C ALA A 267 -10.59 0.87 0.92
N LEU A 268 -9.77 1.51 1.76
CA LEU A 268 -8.41 1.05 2.07
C LEU A 268 -8.42 -0.29 2.80
N LEU A 269 -9.33 -0.50 3.75
CA LEU A 269 -9.49 -1.79 4.42
C LEU A 269 -9.92 -2.90 3.44
N LYS A 270 -10.78 -2.57 2.46
CA LYS A 270 -11.27 -3.52 1.46
C LYS A 270 -10.28 -3.75 0.30
N SER A 271 -9.30 -2.87 0.12
CA SER A 271 -8.30 -2.94 -0.96
C SER A 271 -7.58 -4.29 -1.03
N GLU A 272 -7.41 -4.96 0.11
CA GLU A 272 -6.79 -6.29 0.19
C GLU A 272 -7.60 -7.36 -0.53
N SER A 273 -8.92 -7.38 -0.29
CA SER A 273 -9.82 -8.32 -0.93
C SER A 273 -9.87 -8.07 -2.44
N TRP A 274 -9.82 -6.81 -2.86
CA TRP A 274 -9.81 -6.46 -4.29
C TRP A 274 -8.51 -6.89 -4.97
N ALA A 275 -7.37 -6.67 -4.33
CA ALA A 275 -6.08 -7.09 -4.89
C ALA A 275 -5.97 -8.61 -5.01
N LYS A 276 -6.45 -9.36 -4.00
CA LYS A 276 -6.50 -10.83 -4.03
C LYS A 276 -7.46 -11.35 -5.10
N ALA A 277 -8.65 -10.76 -5.21
CA ALA A 277 -9.64 -11.14 -6.22
C ALA A 277 -9.14 -10.92 -7.65
N ILE A 278 -8.38 -9.85 -7.92
CA ILE A 278 -7.78 -9.58 -9.23
C ILE A 278 -6.78 -10.68 -9.63
N MET A 279 -6.06 -11.24 -8.66
CA MET A 279 -5.07 -12.28 -8.88
C MET A 279 -5.66 -13.69 -8.89
N GLY A 280 -6.98 -13.83 -8.72
CA GLY A 280 -7.68 -15.12 -8.68
C GLY A 280 -7.41 -15.93 -7.41
N LEU A 281 -7.08 -15.24 -6.30
CA LEU A 281 -6.86 -15.80 -4.97
C LEU A 281 -8.08 -15.67 -4.07
#